data_AF-A0A0B7HZW2-F1
#
_entry.id   AF-A0A0B7HZW2-F1
#
_cell.length_a   1.000
_cell.length_b   1.000
_cell.length_c   1.000
_cell.angle_alpha   90.00
_cell.angle_beta   90.00
_cell.angle_gamma   90.00
#
_symmetry.space_group_name_H-M   'P 1'
#
loop_
_entity.id
_entity.type
_entity.pdbx_description
1 polymer ?
#
loop_
_entity_poly.entity_id
_entity_poly.type
_entity_poly.pdbx_seq_one_letter_code
_entity_poly.pdbx_strand_id
1 'polypeptide(L)'
;MKIEKIYPETLKQLMLEVLKKSSDFQFISGTQPFLMKFKEVEYYVYVKNLSSAYFKDRPDTTRAQLPIRDEFDEIKKSPNPFVFFGYDQKNDVLVCWNFHIAKSRLNEKKSVSFYSRQFFQDEVVFGEFLRKKLKNNDEPILFKRWDLVSFFEQIDSFFPLENESPKPKNTIVKSNKLEKITDQKIINQLLPLIKENRTLTAMQLVAEFYKNKYPEMQLRDWRNLILKLSKSIS
;
A
#
# COMPACT_ATOMS: atom_id res chain seq x y z
N MET A 1 -3.57 -22.81 -18.09
CA MET A 1 -2.93 -23.58 -17.00
C MET A 1 -3.81 -23.50 -15.77
N LYS A 2 -4.19 -24.62 -15.16
CA LYS A 2 -4.81 -24.59 -13.83
C LYS A 2 -3.71 -24.18 -12.85
N ILE A 3 -3.85 -23.02 -12.21
CA ILE A 3 -2.96 -22.63 -11.13
C ILE A 3 -3.27 -23.58 -9.96
N GLU A 4 -2.29 -24.35 -9.53
CA GLU A 4 -2.45 -25.24 -8.39
C GLU A 4 -2.64 -24.40 -7.12
N LYS A 5 -3.63 -24.79 -6.32
CA LYS A 5 -3.95 -24.06 -5.10
C LYS A 5 -2.82 -24.27 -4.08
N ILE A 6 -2.21 -23.19 -3.62
CA ILE A 6 -1.18 -23.27 -2.58
C ILE A 6 -1.83 -23.65 -1.25
N TYR A 7 -1.21 -24.60 -0.54
CA TYR A 7 -1.67 -25.04 0.76
C TYR A 7 -1.52 -23.95 1.84
N PRO A 8 -2.40 -23.92 2.85
CA PRO A 8 -2.36 -22.95 3.96
C PRO A 8 -0.98 -22.77 4.60
N GLU A 9 -0.27 -23.87 4.84
CA GLU A 9 1.05 -23.93 5.45
C GLU A 9 2.11 -23.25 4.56
N THR A 10 2.05 -23.52 3.26
CA THR A 10 2.94 -22.93 2.26
C THR A 10 2.67 -21.43 2.13
N LEU A 11 1.40 -20.99 2.14
CA LEU A 11 1.08 -19.57 2.16
C LEU A 11 1.70 -18.86 3.36
N LYS A 12 1.63 -19.45 4.56
CA LYS A 12 2.30 -18.90 5.75
C LYS A 12 3.82 -18.82 5.51
N GLN A 13 4.43 -19.91 5.06
CA GLN A 13 5.89 -19.96 4.84
C GLN A 13 6.35 -18.87 3.86
N LEU A 14 5.61 -18.63 2.78
CA LEU A 14 5.89 -17.56 1.82
C LEU A 14 5.85 -16.16 2.45
N MET A 15 4.96 -15.92 3.42
CA MET A 15 4.91 -14.64 4.15
C MET A 15 6.08 -14.53 5.13
N LEU A 16 6.32 -15.60 5.91
CA LEU A 16 7.39 -15.66 6.91
C LEU A 16 8.78 -15.52 6.27
N GLU A 17 8.98 -16.03 5.06
CA GLU A 17 10.21 -15.86 4.29
C GLU A 17 10.59 -14.39 4.11
N VAL A 18 9.61 -13.54 3.82
CA VAL A 18 9.83 -12.10 3.63
C VAL A 18 9.93 -11.39 4.98
N LEU A 19 9.00 -11.67 5.89
CA LEU A 19 8.91 -11.00 7.19
C LEU A 19 10.15 -11.23 8.07
N LYS A 20 10.73 -12.44 8.06
CA LYS A 20 11.94 -12.79 8.82
C LYS A 20 13.19 -12.00 8.41
N LYS A 21 13.15 -11.25 7.30
CA LYS A 21 14.23 -10.35 6.90
C LYS A 21 14.28 -9.07 7.72
N SER A 22 13.21 -8.72 8.43
CA SER A 22 13.15 -7.56 9.33
C SER A 22 13.46 -7.95 10.76
N SER A 23 14.27 -7.14 11.45
CA SER A 23 14.50 -7.27 12.90
C SER A 23 13.28 -6.91 13.73
N ASP A 24 12.33 -6.16 13.17
CA ASP A 24 11.10 -5.75 13.85
C ASP A 24 10.04 -6.87 13.87
N PHE A 25 10.28 -7.98 13.18
CA PHE A 25 9.34 -9.07 13.06
C PHE A 25 9.56 -10.16 14.10
N GLN A 26 8.47 -10.62 14.71
CA GLN A 26 8.43 -11.80 15.55
C GLN A 26 7.20 -12.67 15.22
N PHE A 27 7.43 -13.95 14.96
CA PHE A 27 6.35 -14.94 14.88
C PHE A 27 5.92 -15.35 16.29
N ILE A 28 4.61 -15.43 16.56
CA ILE A 28 4.08 -15.84 17.86
C ILE A 28 3.47 -17.24 17.78
N SER A 29 2.42 -17.44 16.96
CA SER A 29 1.71 -18.72 16.92
C SER A 29 0.82 -18.87 15.67
N GLY A 30 0.22 -20.05 15.50
CA GLY A 30 -0.80 -20.31 14.47
C GLY A 30 -0.27 -20.65 13.07
N THR A 31 -1.21 -20.87 12.15
CA THR A 31 -0.92 -21.21 10.75
C THR A 31 -1.69 -20.35 9.77
N GLN A 32 -3.00 -20.43 9.80
CA GLN A 32 -3.91 -19.56 9.07
C GLN A 32 -5.13 -19.44 9.97
N PRO A 33 -5.45 -18.27 10.55
CA PRO A 33 -4.54 -17.13 10.68
C PRO A 33 -3.34 -17.51 11.55
N PHE A 34 -2.26 -16.74 11.39
CA PHE A 34 -1.14 -16.78 12.31
C PHE A 34 -1.04 -15.45 13.05
N LEU A 35 -0.58 -15.51 14.29
CA LEU A 35 -0.30 -14.36 15.12
C LEU A 35 1.18 -13.99 14.97
N MET A 36 1.43 -12.73 14.71
CA MET A 36 2.77 -12.15 14.63
C MET A 36 2.81 -10.81 15.34
N LYS A 37 4.00 -10.40 15.73
CA LYS A 37 4.31 -9.05 16.16
C LYS A 37 5.19 -8.38 15.11
N PHE A 38 4.89 -7.14 14.78
CA PHE A 38 5.74 -6.30 13.96
C PHE A 38 5.92 -4.96 14.67
N LYS A 39 7.17 -4.58 14.96
CA LYS A 39 7.50 -3.53 15.93
C LYS A 39 6.85 -3.87 17.28
N GLU A 40 5.98 -3.02 17.80
CA GLU A 40 5.27 -3.22 19.07
C GLU A 40 3.80 -3.63 18.92
N VAL A 41 3.34 -3.92 17.69
CA VAL A 41 1.93 -4.23 17.42
C VAL A 41 1.78 -5.70 17.02
N GLU A 42 0.81 -6.37 17.64
CA GLU A 42 0.41 -7.74 17.28
C GLU A 42 -0.67 -7.74 16.21
N TYR A 43 -0.49 -8.59 15.19
CA TYR A 43 -1.40 -8.74 14.06
C TYR A 43 -1.81 -10.21 13.91
N TYR A 44 -3.12 -10.44 13.73
CA TYR A 44 -3.60 -11.68 13.15
C TYR A 44 -3.55 -11.56 11.63
N VAL A 45 -2.75 -12.41 10.98
CA VAL A 45 -2.60 -12.41 9.52
C VAL A 45 -3.24 -13.66 8.94
N TYR A 46 -4.14 -13.47 7.99
CA TYR A 46 -4.80 -14.55 7.26
C TYR A 46 -4.57 -14.39 5.76
N VAL A 47 -4.12 -15.45 5.10
CA VAL A 47 -3.83 -15.45 3.67
C VAL A 47 -4.64 -16.51 2.96
N LYS A 48 -5.27 -16.14 1.86
CA LYS A 48 -5.98 -17.06 0.96
C LYS A 48 -5.44 -16.90 -0.45
N ASN A 49 -5.44 -17.97 -1.23
CA ASN A 49 -5.26 -17.88 -2.68
C ASN A 49 -6.35 -17.00 -3.30
N LEU A 50 -5.96 -16.11 -4.20
CA LEU A 50 -6.89 -15.47 -5.12
C LEU A 50 -7.36 -16.50 -6.16
N SER A 51 -8.64 -16.44 -6.47
CA SER A 51 -9.28 -17.32 -7.43
C SER A 51 -10.30 -16.55 -8.26
N SER A 52 -10.66 -17.05 -9.44
CA SER A 52 -11.74 -16.45 -10.23
C SER A 52 -13.03 -16.39 -9.42
N ALA A 53 -13.76 -15.28 -9.55
CA ALA A 53 -15.11 -15.15 -8.99
C ALA A 53 -16.19 -15.83 -9.86
N TYR A 54 -15.81 -16.37 -11.03
CA TYR A 54 -16.68 -17.08 -11.97
C TYR A 54 -17.86 -16.26 -12.52
N PHE A 55 -17.73 -14.93 -12.57
CA PHE A 55 -18.73 -14.07 -13.22
C PHE A 55 -18.59 -14.15 -14.74
N LYS A 56 -19.66 -14.56 -15.43
CA LYS A 56 -19.68 -14.66 -16.91
C LYS A 56 -19.33 -13.33 -17.59
N ASP A 57 -19.92 -12.24 -17.12
CA ASP A 57 -19.74 -10.91 -17.73
C ASP A 57 -18.46 -10.19 -17.28
N ARG A 58 -17.74 -10.75 -16.29
CA ARG A 58 -16.56 -10.14 -15.67
C ARG A 58 -15.52 -11.21 -15.34
N PRO A 59 -14.94 -11.88 -16.36
CA PRO A 59 -14.08 -13.05 -16.21
C PRO A 59 -12.77 -12.74 -15.45
N ASP A 60 -12.37 -11.48 -15.44
CA ASP A 60 -11.19 -10.95 -14.77
C ASP A 60 -11.42 -10.64 -13.28
N THR A 61 -12.63 -10.87 -12.76
CA THR A 61 -12.89 -10.66 -11.33
C THR A 61 -12.27 -11.79 -10.53
N THR A 62 -11.39 -11.43 -9.60
CA THR A 62 -10.79 -12.36 -8.65
C THR A 62 -11.39 -12.14 -7.27
N ARG A 63 -11.28 -13.15 -6.41
CA ARG A 63 -11.73 -13.06 -5.02
C ARG A 63 -10.90 -13.92 -4.08
N ALA A 64 -10.88 -13.50 -2.82
CA ALA A 64 -10.57 -14.34 -1.67
C ALA A 64 -11.80 -14.45 -0.76
N GLN A 65 -11.95 -15.58 -0.09
CA GLN A 65 -13.13 -15.88 0.73
C GLN A 65 -12.73 -16.19 2.17
N LEU A 66 -13.35 -15.48 3.12
CA LEU A 66 -13.32 -15.81 4.55
C LEU A 66 -14.39 -16.86 4.85
N PRO A 67 -14.03 -18.05 5.37
CA PRO A 67 -14.98 -19.03 5.88
C PRO A 67 -15.43 -18.69 7.31
N ILE A 68 -16.36 -19.48 7.86
CA ILE A 68 -16.61 -19.51 9.31
C ILE A 68 -15.54 -20.35 10.00
N ARG A 69 -15.01 -19.85 11.14
CA ARG A 69 -14.07 -20.59 12.00
C ARG A 69 -14.25 -20.18 13.46
N ASP A 70 -14.10 -21.11 14.38
CA ASP A 70 -14.27 -20.86 15.82
C ASP A 70 -13.28 -19.81 16.34
N GLU A 71 -12.02 -19.88 15.89
CA GLU A 71 -10.96 -18.94 16.25
C GLU A 71 -11.26 -17.49 15.82
N PHE A 72 -12.12 -17.28 14.82
CA PHE A 72 -12.45 -15.94 14.34
C PHE A 72 -13.32 -15.15 15.31
N ASP A 73 -14.10 -15.81 16.18
CA ASP A 73 -14.91 -15.11 17.18
C ASP A 73 -14.02 -14.45 18.24
N GLU A 74 -12.97 -15.14 18.67
CA GLU A 74 -12.01 -14.59 19.63
C GLU A 74 -11.12 -13.51 18.99
N ILE A 75 -10.68 -13.71 17.74
CA ILE A 75 -9.94 -12.70 16.99
C ILE A 75 -10.77 -11.42 16.81
N LYS A 76 -12.06 -11.56 16.50
CA LYS A 76 -12.98 -10.42 16.32
C LYS A 76 -13.11 -9.57 17.59
N LYS A 77 -13.12 -10.20 18.77
CA LYS A 77 -13.19 -9.53 20.08
C LYS A 77 -11.85 -8.97 20.56
N SER A 78 -10.73 -9.51 20.09
CA SER A 78 -9.39 -9.06 20.49
C SER A 78 -9.13 -7.59 20.09
N PRO A 79 -8.19 -6.87 20.72
CA PRO A 79 -7.79 -5.53 20.26
C PRO A 79 -6.92 -5.58 18.99
N ASN A 80 -6.27 -6.70 18.71
CA ASN A 80 -5.26 -6.84 17.66
C ASN A 80 -5.86 -6.75 16.25
N PRO A 81 -5.27 -5.99 15.30
CA PRO A 81 -5.77 -5.93 13.92
C PRO A 81 -5.80 -7.30 13.24
N PHE A 82 -6.78 -7.49 12.34
CA PHE A 82 -6.90 -8.69 11.51
C PHE A 82 -6.62 -8.33 10.05
N VAL A 83 -5.42 -8.67 9.58
CA VAL A 83 -4.96 -8.38 8.21
C VAL A 83 -5.31 -9.56 7.31
N PHE A 84 -6.16 -9.30 6.32
CA PHE A 84 -6.60 -10.30 5.36
C PHE A 84 -5.98 -10.08 3.99
N PHE A 85 -5.20 -11.06 3.52
CA PHE A 85 -4.56 -11.06 2.22
C PHE A 85 -5.17 -12.08 1.24
N GLY A 86 -5.33 -11.64 0.00
CA GLY A 86 -5.44 -12.50 -1.16
C GLY A 86 -4.08 -12.61 -1.85
N TYR A 87 -3.61 -13.82 -2.14
CA TYR A 87 -2.34 -14.05 -2.83
C TYR A 87 -2.57 -14.52 -4.27
N ASP A 88 -2.02 -13.77 -5.22
CA ASP A 88 -1.90 -14.16 -6.62
C ASP A 88 -0.51 -14.75 -6.86
N GLN A 89 -0.46 -16.07 -6.95
CA GLN A 89 0.76 -16.83 -7.20
C GLN A 89 1.38 -16.49 -8.56
N LYS A 90 0.57 -16.17 -9.57
CA LYS A 90 1.07 -15.97 -10.95
C LYS A 90 1.97 -14.72 -11.02
N ASN A 91 1.56 -13.66 -10.34
CA ASN A 91 2.25 -12.38 -10.37
C ASN A 91 3.09 -12.10 -9.11
N ASP A 92 3.10 -13.01 -8.13
CA ASP A 92 3.66 -12.84 -6.79
C ASP A 92 3.14 -11.57 -6.09
N VAL A 93 1.80 -11.39 -6.13
CA VAL A 93 1.10 -10.20 -5.64
C VAL A 93 0.24 -10.54 -4.43
N LEU A 94 0.30 -9.68 -3.42
CA LEU A 94 -0.64 -9.65 -2.31
C LEU A 94 -1.68 -8.56 -2.53
N VAL A 95 -2.91 -8.86 -2.17
CA VAL A 95 -4.04 -7.93 -2.14
C VAL A 95 -4.53 -7.84 -0.71
N CYS A 96 -4.41 -6.66 -0.11
CA CYS A 96 -4.94 -6.37 1.22
C CYS A 96 -6.22 -5.57 1.10
N TRP A 97 -7.28 -6.01 1.76
CA TRP A 97 -8.46 -5.19 1.97
C TRP A 97 -8.34 -4.41 3.29
N ASN A 98 -9.18 -3.40 3.48
CA ASN A 98 -9.22 -2.63 4.72
C ASN A 98 -9.39 -3.58 5.92
N PHE A 99 -8.39 -3.64 6.79
CA PHE A 99 -8.34 -4.61 7.87
C PHE A 99 -9.38 -4.34 8.96
N HIS A 100 -9.87 -3.10 9.11
CA HIS A 100 -11.00 -2.79 9.99
C HIS A 100 -12.30 -3.43 9.48
N ILE A 101 -12.55 -3.32 8.17
CA ILE A 101 -13.72 -3.92 7.50
C ILE A 101 -13.59 -5.44 7.44
N ALA A 102 -12.39 -5.96 7.18
CA ALA A 102 -12.16 -7.40 7.15
C ALA A 102 -12.45 -8.04 8.51
N LYS A 103 -11.97 -7.40 9.59
CA LYS A 103 -12.20 -7.86 10.97
C LYS A 103 -13.68 -7.84 11.35
N SER A 104 -14.41 -6.75 11.04
CA SER A 104 -15.84 -6.66 11.38
C SER A 104 -16.68 -7.72 10.66
N ARG A 105 -16.22 -8.20 9.50
CA ARG A 105 -16.89 -9.22 8.69
C ARG A 105 -16.57 -10.67 9.08
N LEU A 106 -15.72 -10.90 10.07
CA LEU A 106 -15.43 -12.23 10.59
C LEU A 106 -16.72 -12.91 11.09
N ASN A 107 -16.94 -14.15 10.66
CA ASN A 107 -18.10 -14.99 10.97
C ASN A 107 -19.50 -14.40 10.67
N GLU A 108 -19.60 -13.27 9.95
CA GLU A 108 -20.90 -12.65 9.62
C GLU A 108 -21.78 -13.51 8.69
N LYS A 109 -21.16 -14.30 7.81
CA LYS A 109 -21.84 -15.17 6.84
C LYS A 109 -21.05 -16.45 6.63
N LYS A 110 -21.71 -17.49 6.10
CA LYS A 110 -21.09 -18.78 5.72
C LYS A 110 -19.81 -18.63 4.91
N SER A 111 -19.79 -17.66 3.99
CA SER A 111 -18.57 -17.27 3.28
C SER A 111 -18.64 -15.81 2.87
N VAL A 112 -17.66 -15.03 3.30
CA VAL A 112 -17.55 -13.60 2.98
C VAL A 112 -16.53 -13.43 1.86
N SER A 113 -16.98 -12.91 0.71
CA SER A 113 -16.09 -12.66 -0.44
C SER A 113 -15.52 -11.24 -0.40
N PHE A 114 -14.22 -11.15 -0.72
CA PHE A 114 -13.49 -9.92 -0.96
C PHE A 114 -12.94 -9.95 -2.38
N TYR A 115 -13.23 -8.92 -3.16
CA TYR A 115 -13.00 -8.90 -4.60
C TYR A 115 -11.75 -8.12 -4.97
N SER A 116 -11.17 -8.46 -6.12
CA SER A 116 -10.14 -7.72 -6.84
C SER A 116 -10.30 -7.97 -8.34
N ARG A 117 -9.33 -7.53 -9.17
CA ARG A 117 -9.33 -7.76 -10.62
C ARG A 117 -7.97 -8.24 -11.09
N GLN A 118 -7.95 -9.15 -12.05
CA GLN A 118 -6.72 -9.73 -12.60
C GLN A 118 -5.82 -8.66 -13.21
N PHE A 119 -6.38 -7.74 -14.00
CA PHE A 119 -5.57 -6.68 -14.60
C PHE A 119 -4.92 -5.75 -13.57
N PHE A 120 -5.54 -5.53 -12.40
CA PHE A 120 -4.88 -4.80 -11.32
C PHE A 120 -3.71 -5.57 -10.72
N GLN A 121 -3.79 -6.91 -10.64
CA GLN A 121 -2.68 -7.74 -10.16
C GLN A 121 -1.54 -7.75 -11.18
N ASP A 122 -1.86 -7.80 -12.47
CA ASP A 122 -0.89 -7.78 -13.56
C ASP A 122 -0.11 -6.43 -13.63
N GLU A 123 -0.72 -5.32 -13.19
CA GLU A 123 -0.11 -3.97 -13.15
C GLU A 123 0.90 -3.76 -11.99
N VAL A 124 0.93 -4.64 -10.98
CA VAL A 124 1.75 -4.39 -9.78
C VAL A 124 3.24 -4.54 -10.07
N VAL A 125 4.00 -3.49 -9.71
CA VAL A 125 5.46 -3.43 -9.79
C VAL A 125 6.06 -3.55 -8.38
N PHE A 126 7.27 -4.12 -8.30
CA PHE A 126 8.02 -4.20 -7.05
C PHE A 126 8.37 -2.81 -6.51
N GLY A 127 8.22 -2.61 -5.21
CA GLY A 127 8.43 -1.32 -4.53
C GLY A 127 7.22 -0.38 -4.57
N GLU A 128 6.10 -0.78 -5.18
CA GLU A 128 4.90 0.04 -5.33
C GLU A 128 3.68 -0.55 -4.60
N PHE A 129 2.85 0.36 -4.06
CA PHE A 129 1.57 0.05 -3.43
C PHE A 129 0.43 0.61 -4.29
N LEU A 130 -0.23 -0.27 -5.03
CA LEU A 130 -1.29 0.08 -5.95
C LEU A 130 -2.63 0.11 -5.19
N ARG A 131 -3.23 1.29 -5.07
CA ARG A 131 -4.56 1.47 -4.45
C ARG A 131 -5.63 1.56 -5.55
N LYS A 132 -6.60 0.64 -5.55
CA LYS A 132 -7.61 0.57 -6.62
C LYS A 132 -9.02 0.57 -6.07
N LYS A 133 -9.79 1.60 -6.40
CA LYS A 133 -11.20 1.70 -6.04
C LYS A 133 -12.05 0.76 -6.89
N LEU A 134 -12.81 -0.11 -6.24
CA LEU A 134 -13.76 -1.03 -6.86
C LEU A 134 -15.16 -0.42 -6.94
N LYS A 135 -16.03 -1.04 -7.75
CA LYS A 135 -17.42 -0.59 -7.92
C LYS A 135 -18.25 -0.60 -6.62
N ASN A 136 -17.88 -1.43 -5.66
CA ASN A 136 -18.52 -1.52 -4.35
C ASN A 136 -17.88 -0.56 -3.32
N ASN A 137 -17.12 0.44 -3.77
CA ASN A 137 -16.35 1.37 -2.95
C ASN A 137 -15.23 0.76 -2.09
N ASP A 138 -15.06 -0.57 -2.09
CA ASP A 138 -13.86 -1.18 -1.52
C ASP A 138 -12.62 -0.68 -2.27
N GLU A 139 -11.54 -0.47 -1.53
CA GLU A 139 -10.30 0.06 -2.08
C GLU A 139 -9.11 -0.77 -1.58
N PRO A 140 -8.92 -1.99 -2.11
CA PRO A 140 -7.79 -2.81 -1.75
C PRO A 140 -6.46 -2.19 -2.19
N ILE A 141 -5.40 -2.65 -1.52
CA ILE A 141 -4.02 -2.33 -1.80
C ILE A 141 -3.34 -3.57 -2.35
N LEU A 142 -2.72 -3.43 -3.51
CA LEU A 142 -2.01 -4.49 -4.20
C LEU A 142 -0.52 -4.16 -4.22
N PHE A 143 0.31 -5.15 -3.90
CA PHE A 143 1.78 -4.97 -3.82
C PHE A 143 2.48 -6.32 -4.00
N LYS A 144 3.78 -6.31 -4.34
CA LYS A 144 4.53 -7.58 -4.44
C LYS A 144 4.71 -8.19 -3.07
N ARG A 145 4.70 -9.52 -2.99
CA ARG A 145 4.95 -10.24 -1.72
C ARG A 145 6.26 -9.81 -1.05
N TRP A 146 7.28 -9.49 -1.82
CA TRP A 146 8.57 -9.01 -1.31
C TRP A 146 8.51 -7.62 -0.64
N ASP A 147 7.49 -6.81 -0.91
CA ASP A 147 7.26 -5.51 -0.26
C ASP A 147 6.48 -5.64 1.06
N LEU A 148 6.25 -6.87 1.55
CA LEU A 148 5.45 -7.13 2.75
C LEU A 148 6.01 -6.46 4.01
N VAL A 149 7.33 -6.36 4.16
CA VAL A 149 7.93 -5.60 5.28
C VAL A 149 7.57 -4.12 5.17
N SER A 150 7.78 -3.51 3.99
CA SER A 150 7.44 -2.11 3.72
C SER A 150 5.93 -1.82 3.82
N PHE A 151 5.09 -2.82 3.57
CA PHE A 151 3.65 -2.75 3.83
C PHE A 151 3.37 -2.58 5.32
N PHE A 152 3.91 -3.45 6.18
CA PHE A 152 3.70 -3.38 7.63
C PHE A 152 4.34 -2.14 8.25
N GLU A 153 5.40 -1.59 7.68
CA GLU A 153 5.95 -0.30 8.09
C GLU A 153 4.99 0.88 7.91
N GLN A 154 4.04 0.76 6.98
CA GLN A 154 3.14 1.83 6.54
C GLN A 154 1.65 1.47 6.70
N ILE A 155 1.34 0.34 7.33
CA ILE A 155 -0.02 -0.24 7.34
C ILE A 155 -1.10 0.72 7.85
N ASP A 156 -0.78 1.52 8.86
CA ASP A 156 -1.74 2.48 9.43
C ASP A 156 -2.04 3.67 8.50
N SER A 157 -1.13 3.98 7.57
CA SER A 157 -1.35 5.06 6.59
C SER A 157 -2.33 4.67 5.48
N PHE A 158 -2.53 3.37 5.28
CA PHE A 158 -3.31 2.83 4.18
C PHE A 158 -4.81 2.84 4.44
N PHE A 159 -5.22 2.62 5.69
CA PHE A 159 -6.62 2.49 6.09
C PHE A 159 -6.93 3.35 7.31
N PRO A 160 -7.00 4.69 7.17
CA PRO A 160 -7.30 5.57 8.29
C PRO A 160 -8.73 5.32 8.84
N LEU A 161 -8.90 5.44 10.15
CA LEU A 161 -10.20 5.34 10.80
C LEU A 161 -11.05 6.59 10.50
N GLU A 162 -12.27 6.42 10.00
CA GLU A 162 -13.19 7.52 9.66
C GLU A 162 -13.56 8.43 10.85
N ASN A 163 -13.32 7.98 12.09
CA ASN A 163 -13.58 8.73 13.32
C ASN A 163 -12.40 9.56 13.83
N GLU A 164 -11.26 9.55 13.14
CA GLU A 164 -10.27 10.61 13.31
C GLU A 164 -10.70 11.81 12.48
N SER A 165 -11.57 12.66 13.06
CA SER A 165 -11.70 14.04 12.62
C SER A 165 -10.29 14.58 12.35
N PRO A 166 -9.98 15.14 11.18
CA PRO A 166 -8.64 15.56 10.87
C PRO A 166 -8.27 16.66 11.86
N LYS A 167 -7.52 16.31 12.91
CA LYS A 167 -6.68 17.30 13.60
C LYS A 167 -5.81 17.87 12.49
N PRO A 168 -5.74 19.20 12.31
CA PRO A 168 -4.95 19.79 11.24
C PRO A 168 -3.47 19.50 11.56
N LYS A 169 -2.99 18.38 11.04
CA LYS A 169 -1.59 18.00 10.95
C LYS A 169 -1.38 17.65 9.49
N ASN A 170 -0.95 18.66 8.74
CA ASN A 170 -0.37 18.62 7.41
C ASN A 170 -0.38 17.22 6.77
N THR A 171 -1.46 16.92 6.04
CA THR A 171 -1.58 15.71 5.23
C THR A 171 -0.57 15.79 4.10
N ILE A 172 0.58 15.14 4.26
CA ILE A 172 1.47 14.83 3.16
C ILE A 172 0.85 13.63 2.44
N VAL A 173 -0.02 13.92 1.49
CA VAL A 173 -0.29 13.00 0.38
C VAL A 173 1.06 12.89 -0.33
N LYS A 174 1.76 11.76 -0.23
CA LYS A 174 2.93 11.48 -1.08
C LYS A 174 2.44 11.36 -2.52
N SER A 175 2.22 12.51 -3.15
CA SER A 175 2.22 12.62 -4.59
C SER A 175 3.65 12.31 -5.06
N ASN A 176 3.81 11.70 -6.23
CA ASN A 176 5.10 11.53 -6.91
C ASN A 176 5.68 12.89 -7.38
N LYS A 177 5.39 13.98 -6.65
CA LYS A 177 5.87 15.32 -6.91
C LYS A 177 6.92 15.67 -5.89
N LEU A 178 7.96 16.33 -6.39
CA LEU A 178 9.00 16.87 -5.54
C LEU A 178 8.39 17.96 -4.64
N GLU A 179 8.55 17.81 -3.33
CA GLU A 179 7.99 18.77 -2.35
C GLU A 179 8.98 19.86 -1.93
N LYS A 180 10.27 19.55 -2.02
CA LYS A 180 11.39 20.45 -1.70
C LYS A 180 12.62 20.12 -2.55
N ILE A 181 13.32 21.15 -2.99
CA ILE A 181 14.62 21.02 -3.66
C ILE A 181 15.70 20.91 -2.57
N THR A 182 16.41 19.79 -2.51
CA THR A 182 17.51 19.54 -1.54
C THR A 182 18.87 19.34 -2.20
N ASP A 183 18.92 19.15 -3.53
CA ASP A 183 20.16 18.93 -4.25
C ASP A 183 21.01 20.21 -4.29
N GLN A 184 22.11 20.24 -3.54
CA GLN A 184 22.96 21.44 -3.41
C GLN A 184 23.47 21.95 -4.77
N LYS A 185 23.72 21.04 -5.72
CA LYS A 185 24.16 21.36 -7.08
C LYS A 185 23.14 22.23 -7.83
N ILE A 186 21.85 21.90 -7.75
CA ILE A 186 20.79 22.68 -8.42
C ILE A 186 20.45 23.95 -7.63
N ILE A 187 20.50 23.90 -6.29
CA ILE A 187 20.30 25.08 -5.44
C ILE A 187 21.29 26.17 -5.81
N ASN A 188 22.58 25.85 -5.90
CA ASN A 188 23.62 26.82 -6.24
C ASN A 188 23.40 27.49 -7.62
N GLN A 189 22.77 26.79 -8.57
CA GLN A 189 22.41 27.34 -9.88
C GLN A 189 21.12 28.17 -9.85
N LEU A 190 20.18 27.86 -8.95
CA LEU A 190 18.91 28.56 -8.81
C LEU A 190 19.05 29.89 -8.04
N LEU A 191 19.96 29.96 -7.05
CA LEU A 191 20.13 31.16 -6.21
C LEU A 191 20.34 32.47 -6.99
N PRO A 192 21.25 32.55 -8.00
CA PRO A 192 21.43 33.77 -8.79
C PRO A 192 20.18 34.13 -9.61
N LEU A 193 19.53 33.13 -10.21
CA LEU A 193 18.34 33.32 -11.03
C LEU A 193 17.14 33.85 -10.21
N ILE A 194 17.01 33.37 -8.98
CA ILE A 194 15.97 33.84 -8.04
C ILE A 194 16.23 35.30 -7.64
N LYS A 195 17.49 35.65 -7.31
CA LYS A 195 17.87 37.03 -6.95
C LYS A 195 17.62 38.03 -8.07
N GLU A 196 17.78 37.59 -9.33
CA GLU A 196 17.53 38.41 -10.52
C GLU A 196 16.08 38.35 -11.02
N ASN A 197 15.14 37.78 -10.25
CA ASN A 197 13.73 37.59 -10.63
C ASN A 197 13.51 36.81 -11.95
N ARG A 198 14.50 36.03 -12.40
CA ARG A 198 14.42 35.18 -13.62
C ARG A 198 13.68 33.86 -13.35
N THR A 199 12.44 33.98 -12.88
CA THR A 199 11.62 32.85 -12.40
C THR A 199 11.37 31.81 -13.50
N LEU A 200 11.17 32.23 -14.76
CA LEU A 200 10.94 31.30 -15.88
C LEU A 200 12.17 30.45 -16.19
N THR A 201 13.36 31.06 -16.22
CA THR A 201 14.63 30.36 -16.44
C THR A 201 14.93 29.40 -15.29
N ALA A 202 14.65 29.79 -14.05
CA ALA A 202 14.77 28.92 -12.89
C ALA A 202 13.81 27.71 -12.98
N MET A 203 12.57 27.90 -13.45
CA MET A 203 11.59 26.83 -13.65
C MET A 203 12.05 25.82 -14.71
N GLN A 204 12.60 26.30 -15.82
CA GLN A 204 13.11 25.43 -16.89
C GLN A 204 14.32 24.61 -16.43
N LEU A 205 15.25 25.25 -15.71
CA LEU A 205 16.46 24.61 -15.17
C LEU A 205 16.12 23.48 -14.19
N VAL A 206 15.20 23.72 -13.24
CA VAL A 206 14.80 22.70 -12.27
C VAL A 206 13.97 21.58 -12.93
N ALA A 207 13.10 21.91 -13.89
CA ALA A 207 12.32 20.92 -14.61
C ALA A 207 13.19 19.98 -15.45
N GLU A 208 14.22 20.50 -16.13
CA GLU A 208 15.14 19.67 -16.92
C GLU A 208 16.02 18.79 -16.02
N PHE A 209 16.51 19.32 -14.89
CA PHE A 209 17.32 18.55 -13.94
C PHE A 209 16.58 17.33 -13.38
N TYR A 210 15.27 17.45 -13.19
CA TYR A 210 14.43 16.42 -12.56
C TYR A 210 13.50 15.67 -13.52
N LYS A 211 13.59 15.94 -14.82
CA LYS A 211 12.66 15.47 -15.86
C LYS A 211 12.38 13.96 -15.83
N ASN A 212 13.41 13.16 -15.57
CA ASN A 212 13.30 11.69 -15.52
C ASN A 212 12.94 11.15 -14.13
N LYS A 213 13.04 11.99 -13.09
CA LYS A 213 12.81 11.59 -11.69
C LYS A 213 11.39 11.91 -11.21
N TYR A 214 10.76 12.94 -11.78
CA TYR A 214 9.40 13.37 -11.41
C TYR A 214 8.56 13.72 -12.66
N PRO A 215 8.15 12.71 -13.46
CA PRO A 215 7.46 12.94 -14.74
C PRO A 215 6.05 13.55 -14.59
N GLU A 216 5.44 13.47 -13.41
CA GLU A 216 4.10 14.00 -13.13
C GLU A 216 4.08 15.49 -12.72
N MET A 217 5.26 16.12 -12.59
CA MET A 217 5.39 17.52 -12.20
C MET A 217 4.94 18.46 -13.33
N GLN A 218 3.99 19.33 -13.03
CA GLN A 218 3.50 20.37 -13.93
C GLN A 218 4.26 21.68 -13.70
N LEU A 219 4.23 22.60 -14.68
CA LEU A 219 4.87 23.93 -14.56
C LEU A 219 4.51 24.68 -13.26
N ARG A 220 3.26 24.56 -12.81
CA ARG A 220 2.81 25.14 -11.53
C ARG A 220 3.52 24.56 -10.31
N ASP A 221 3.89 23.28 -10.35
CA ASP A 221 4.54 22.60 -9.24
C ASP A 221 6.00 23.05 -9.13
N TRP A 222 6.71 23.18 -10.26
CA TRP A 222 8.05 23.77 -10.34
C TRP A 222 8.07 25.23 -9.85
N ARG A 223 7.06 26.02 -10.22
CA ARG A 223 6.90 27.39 -9.72
C ARG A 223 6.77 27.43 -8.20
N ASN A 224 5.95 26.56 -7.63
CA ASN A 224 5.75 26.49 -6.18
C ASN A 224 7.03 26.13 -5.43
N LEU A 225 7.87 25.24 -5.99
CA LEU A 225 9.17 24.91 -5.42
C LEU A 225 10.12 26.10 -5.40
N ILE A 226 10.18 26.87 -6.48
CA ILE A 226 11.03 28.07 -6.56
C ILE A 226 10.55 29.14 -5.59
N LEU A 227 9.24 29.35 -5.46
CA LEU A 227 8.67 30.29 -4.48
C LEU A 227 8.94 29.88 -3.03
N LYS A 228 8.94 28.58 -2.72
CA LYS A 228 9.33 28.08 -1.40
C LYS A 228 10.82 28.31 -1.15
N LEU A 229 11.65 28.04 -2.16
CA LEU A 229 13.10 28.24 -2.07
C LEU A 229 13.41 29.73 -1.85
N SER A 230 12.82 30.63 -2.64
CA SER A 230 13.03 32.08 -2.49
C SER A 230 12.70 32.59 -1.10
N LYS A 231 11.57 32.13 -0.52
CA LYS A 231 11.15 32.47 0.86
C LYS A 231 12.10 31.95 1.93
N SER A 232 12.86 30.90 1.67
CA SER A 232 13.86 30.37 2.62
C SER A 232 15.20 31.10 2.58
N ILE A 233 15.41 31.96 1.58
CA ILE A 233 16.63 32.74 1.35
C ILE A 233 16.39 34.25 1.62
N SER A 234 15.12 34.66 1.75
CA SER A 234 14.70 36.01 2.13
C SER A 234 14.81 36.19 3.64
#